data_AF-A0A377VVI7-F1
#
_entry.id   AF-A0A377VVI7-F1
#
_cell.length_a   1.000
_cell.length_b   1.000
_cell.length_c   1.000
_cell.angle_alpha   90.00
_cell.angle_beta   90.00
_cell.angle_gamma   90.00
#
_symmetry.space_group_name_H-M   'P 1'
#
loop_
_entity.id
_entity.type
_entity.pdbx_description
1 polymer ?
#
loop_
_entity_poly.entity_id
_entity_poly.type
_entity_poly.pdbx_seq_one_letter_code
_entity_poly.pdbx_strand_id
1 'polypeptide(L)'
;MITTRTAKQCGQADFGWLQARYTFSFGHYFDPKLLGFASLRVLNQEVLAPGASFQARTYPKVDILNLILEGEAGVSRQRRQPRAGQSR
;
A
#
# COMPACT_ATOMS: atom_id res chain seq x y z
N MET A 1 -27.39 -0.88 -2.06
CA MET A 1 -27.03 -2.29 -2.31
C MET A 1 -25.72 -2.57 -1.62
N ILE A 2 -25.63 -3.64 -0.84
CA ILE A 2 -24.38 -4.07 -0.16
C ILE A 2 -23.75 -5.17 -1.00
N THR A 3 -22.45 -5.04 -1.28
CA THR A 3 -21.68 -6.05 -2.02
C THR A 3 -20.62 -6.64 -1.10
N THR A 4 -20.68 -7.96 -0.89
CA THR A 4 -19.71 -8.67 -0.05
C THR A 4 -18.48 -9.05 -0.86
N ARG A 5 -17.29 -8.79 -0.30
CA ARG A 5 -16.02 -9.26 -0.84
C ARG A 5 -15.24 -9.93 0.28
N THR A 6 -15.06 -11.24 0.15
CA THR A 6 -14.39 -12.05 1.16
C THR A 6 -12.88 -12.00 0.97
N ALA A 7 -12.17 -12.41 2.03
CA ALA A 7 -10.73 -12.39 2.05
C ALA A 7 -10.06 -13.18 0.91
N LYS A 8 -10.65 -14.32 0.54
CA LYS A 8 -10.16 -15.23 -0.49
C LYS A 8 -10.31 -14.67 -1.91
N GLN A 9 -11.20 -13.69 -2.11
CA GLN A 9 -11.45 -13.07 -3.42
C GLN A 9 -10.52 -11.88 -3.71
N CYS A 10 -9.75 -11.42 -2.72
CA CYS A 10 -8.74 -10.38 -2.92
C CYS A 10 -7.64 -10.88 -3.86
N GLY A 11 -7.02 -9.94 -4.58
CA GLY A 11 -5.74 -10.21 -5.23
C GLY A 11 -4.71 -10.63 -4.19
N GLN A 12 -3.79 -11.51 -4.55
CA GLN A 12 -2.77 -12.02 -3.65
C GLN A 12 -1.38 -11.84 -4.28
N ALA A 13 -0.39 -11.55 -3.44
CA ALA A 13 1.00 -11.60 -3.82
C ALA A 13 1.82 -12.21 -2.68
N ASP A 14 2.77 -13.06 -3.04
CA ASP A 14 3.72 -13.67 -2.12
C ASP A 14 5.13 -13.50 -2.72
N PHE A 15 5.98 -12.75 -2.00
CA PHE A 15 7.37 -12.52 -2.36
C PHE A 15 8.34 -13.22 -1.40
N GLY A 16 7.86 -14.18 -0.62
CA GLY A 16 8.61 -14.86 0.45
C GLY A 16 8.73 -14.02 1.72
N TRP A 17 9.16 -12.76 1.59
CA TRP A 17 9.28 -11.81 2.73
C TRP A 17 8.01 -10.98 2.97
N LEU A 18 7.09 -10.98 2.01
CA LEU A 18 5.84 -10.23 2.05
C LEU A 18 4.71 -11.13 1.55
N GLN A 19 3.67 -11.29 2.36
CA GLN A 19 2.38 -11.82 1.93
C GLN A 19 1.36 -10.69 1.93
N ALA A 20 0.76 -10.41 0.78
CA ALA A 20 -0.13 -9.27 0.59
C ALA A 20 -1.46 -9.70 0.00
N ARG A 21 -2.52 -9.01 0.43
CA ARG A 21 -3.89 -9.18 -0.08
C ARG A 21 -4.45 -7.81 -0.49
N TYR A 22 -4.92 -7.71 -1.73
CA TYR A 22 -5.37 -6.47 -2.36
C TYR A 22 -6.87 -6.47 -2.62
N THR A 23 -7.59 -5.53 -2.01
CA THR A 23 -9.05 -5.43 -2.20
C THR A 23 -9.40 -4.81 -3.55
N PHE A 24 -8.67 -3.76 -3.93
CA PHE A 24 -8.76 -3.07 -5.22
C PHE A 24 -7.50 -3.33 -6.06
N SER A 25 -7.57 -2.97 -7.34
CA SER A 25 -6.45 -3.02 -8.28
C SER A 25 -5.26 -2.21 -7.76
N PHE A 26 -4.13 -2.89 -7.58
CA PHE A 26 -2.92 -2.29 -7.04
C PHE A 26 -1.68 -3.14 -7.38
N GLY A 27 -0.57 -2.46 -7.67
CA GLY A 27 0.70 -3.12 -8.00
C GLY A 27 0.54 -4.02 -9.24
N HIS A 28 0.81 -5.32 -9.06
CA HIS A 28 0.69 -6.32 -10.12
C HIS A 28 -0.71 -6.93 -10.24
N TYR A 29 -1.61 -6.66 -9.30
CA TYR A 29 -2.99 -7.13 -9.35
C TYR A 29 -3.90 -6.11 -10.04
N PHE A 30 -4.65 -6.56 -11.05
CA PHE A 30 -5.58 -5.73 -11.79
C PHE A 30 -6.93 -6.42 -11.97
N ASP A 31 -8.01 -5.72 -11.62
CA ASP A 31 -9.39 -6.07 -11.90
C ASP A 31 -10.14 -4.77 -12.28
N PRO A 32 -10.61 -4.63 -13.53
CA PRO A 32 -11.26 -3.41 -14.00
C PRO A 32 -12.56 -3.07 -13.26
N LYS A 33 -13.16 -4.04 -12.54
CA LYS A 33 -14.36 -3.82 -11.72
C LYS A 33 -14.04 -3.29 -10.32
N LEU A 34 -12.77 -3.28 -9.92
CA LEU A 34 -12.32 -2.99 -8.57
C LEU A 34 -11.21 -1.94 -8.58
N LEU A 35 -11.51 -0.75 -9.09
CA LEU A 35 -10.55 0.36 -9.16
C LEU A 35 -10.55 1.24 -7.89
N GLY A 36 -11.51 1.04 -7.00
CA GLY A 36 -11.68 1.81 -5.76
C GLY A 36 -13.14 1.88 -5.32
N PHE A 37 -13.39 2.56 -4.21
CA PHE A 37 -14.74 2.86 -3.71
C PHE A 37 -14.79 4.28 -3.14
N ALA A 38 -15.64 5.15 -3.71
CA ALA A 38 -15.69 6.58 -3.37
C ALA A 38 -14.29 7.23 -3.41
N SER A 39 -13.74 7.68 -2.28
CA SER A 39 -12.38 8.22 -2.18
C SER A 39 -11.30 7.16 -1.90
N LEU A 40 -11.69 5.97 -1.42
CA LEU A 40 -10.77 4.89 -1.13
C LEU A 40 -10.25 4.30 -2.44
N ARG A 41 -8.93 4.35 -2.64
CA ARG A 41 -8.27 3.83 -3.84
C ARG A 41 -7.61 2.48 -3.60
N VAL A 42 -6.97 2.33 -2.45
CA VAL A 42 -6.16 1.14 -2.11
C VAL A 42 -6.55 0.70 -0.71
N LEU A 43 -6.80 -0.60 -0.55
CA LEU A 43 -6.98 -1.24 0.75
C LEU A 43 -6.28 -2.59 0.70
N ASN A 44 -5.19 -2.66 1.45
CA ASN A 44 -4.27 -3.79 1.47
C ASN A 44 -4.17 -4.35 2.89
N GLN A 45 -3.98 -5.66 2.99
CA GLN A 45 -3.50 -6.30 4.20
C GLN A 45 -2.17 -6.96 3.87
N GLU A 46 -1.13 -6.60 4.60
CA GLU A 46 0.24 -7.00 4.34
C GLU A 46 0.85 -7.61 5.61
N VAL A 47 1.48 -8.78 5.46
CA VAL A 47 2.24 -9.46 6.51
C VAL A 47 3.70 -9.47 6.07
N LEU A 48 4.56 -8.86 6.88
CA LEU A 48 5.99 -8.77 6.63
C LEU A 48 6.74 -9.78 7.50
N ALA A 49 7.73 -10.45 6.92
CA ALA A 49 8.67 -11.27 7.67
C ALA A 49 9.50 -10.41 8.64
N PRO A 50 10.01 -10.99 9.76
CA PRO A 50 10.84 -10.26 10.72
C PRO A 50 12.05 -9.58 10.04
N GLY A 51 12.26 -8.30 10.35
CA GLY A 51 13.36 -7.50 9.80
C GLY A 51 13.17 -7.05 8.34
N ALA A 52 12.08 -7.43 7.68
CA ALA A 52 11.80 -6.96 6.33
C ALA A 52 11.38 -5.48 6.32
N SER A 53 11.65 -4.79 5.21
CA SER A 53 11.28 -3.40 5.03
C SER A 53 10.94 -3.11 3.57
N PHE A 54 10.08 -2.11 3.37
CA PHE A 54 9.82 -1.59 2.04
C PHE A 54 10.92 -0.61 1.62
N GLN A 55 11.27 -0.65 0.34
CA GLN A 55 12.08 0.42 -0.26
C GLN A 55 11.34 1.76 -0.19
N ALA A 56 12.10 2.84 0.04
CA ALA A 56 11.57 4.18 0.05
C ALA A 56 10.92 4.52 -1.31
N ARG A 57 9.70 5.05 -1.28
CA ARG A 57 8.94 5.41 -2.47
C ARG A 57 8.18 6.70 -2.29
N THR A 58 7.91 7.37 -3.41
CA THR A 58 7.04 8.54 -3.44
C THR A 58 5.61 8.11 -3.75
N TYR A 59 4.64 8.80 -3.15
CA TYR A 59 3.24 8.59 -3.42
C TYR A 59 2.67 9.78 -4.21
N PRO A 60 1.62 9.57 -5.01
CA PRO A 60 0.83 10.67 -5.57
C PRO A 60 0.15 11.47 -4.45
N LYS A 61 -0.68 12.46 -4.80
CA LYS A 61 -1.48 13.23 -3.82
C LYS A 61 -2.55 12.33 -3.19
N VAL A 62 -2.15 11.58 -2.16
CA VAL A 62 -3.00 10.68 -1.40
C VAL A 62 -2.62 10.71 0.06
N ASP A 63 -3.60 10.47 0.91
CA ASP A 63 -3.38 10.19 2.32
C ASP A 63 -3.19 8.68 2.52
N ILE A 64 -2.30 8.33 3.45
CA ILE A 64 -2.00 6.93 3.79
C ILE A 64 -2.29 6.74 5.27
N LEU A 65 -3.10 5.73 5.56
CA LEU A 65 -3.43 5.31 6.90
C LEU A 65 -3.01 3.84 7.06
N ASN A 66 -2.13 3.58 8.01
CA ASN A 66 -1.69 2.23 8.37
C ASN A 66 -2.33 1.85 9.71
N LEU A 67 -2.96 0.68 9.77
CA LEU A 67 -3.44 0.07 11.01
C LEU A 67 -2.60 -1.16 11.30
N ILE A 68 -1.83 -1.12 12.38
CA ILE A 68 -1.00 -2.24 12.80
C ILE A 68 -1.88 -3.22 13.58
N LEU A 69 -2.02 -4.43 13.05
CA LEU A 69 -2.82 -5.48 13.67
C LEU A 69 -2.00 -6.32 14.65
N GLU A 70 -0.71 -6.52 14.35
CA GLU A 70 0.22 -7.31 15.15
C GLU A 70 1.65 -6.79 14.96
N GLY A 71 2.46 -6.81 16.02
CA GLY A 71 3.85 -6.35 16.01
C GLY A 71 3.99 -4.82 16.04
N GLU A 72 5.10 -4.32 15.50
CA GLU A 72 5.43 -2.90 15.42
C GLU A 72 5.98 -2.52 14.04
N ALA A 73 5.76 -1.28 13.62
CA ALA A 73 6.25 -0.77 12.34
C ALA A 73 6.78 0.66 12.48
N GLY A 74 8.00 0.88 11.99
CA GLY A 74 8.59 2.21 11.87
C GLY A 74 8.26 2.85 10.53
N VAL A 75 7.86 4.12 10.52
CA VAL A 75 7.64 4.90 9.29
C VAL A 75 8.60 6.08 9.24
N SER A 76 9.48 6.07 8.25
CA SER A 76 10.44 7.15 8.02
C SER A 76 10.03 7.98 6.81
N ARG A 77 10.01 9.30 6.97
CA ARG A 77 9.83 10.24 5.84
C ARG A 77 11.21 10.74 5.41
N GLN A 78 11.59 10.44 4.18
CA GLN A 78 12.81 11.01 3.61
C GLN A 78 12.51 12.47 3.23
N ARG A 79 13.19 13.42 3.88
CA ARG A 79 13.10 14.83 3.49
C ARG A 79 13.61 14.95 2.05
N ARG A 80 12.83 15.56 1.17
CA ARG A 80 13.34 15.98 -0.14
C ARG A 80 14.50 16.94 0.12
N GLN A 81 15.72 16.59 -0.30
CA GLN A 81 16.80 17.57 -0.37
C GLN A 81 16.35 18.68 -1.32
N PRO A 82 16.48 19.96 -0.95
CA PRO A 82 16.27 21.04 -1.89
C PRO A 82 17.25 20.82 -3.06
N ARG A 83 16.76 20.90 -4.30
CA ARG A 83 17.65 20.90 -5.46
C ARG A 83 18.58 22.10 -5.30
N ALA A 84 19.87 21.84 -5.14
CA ALA A 84 20.87 22.89 -5.25
C ALA A 84 20.75 23.49 -6.66
N GLY A 85 20.48 24.81 -6.76
CA GLY A 85 20.61 25.52 -8.04
C GLY A 85 19.36 26.18 -8.63
N GLN A 86 18.26 26.39 -7.90
CA GLN A 86 17.27 27.40 -8.31
C GLN A 86 17.43 28.65 -7.44
N SER A 87 18.41 29.48 -7.81
CA SER A 87 18.40 30.89 -7.44
C SER A 87 17.19 31.55 -8.09
N ARG A 88 16.47 32.35 -7.30
CA ARG A 88 15.64 33.42 -7.82
C ARG A 88 16.49 34.41 -8.61
#